data_AF-A0A5N4EJE4-F1
#
_entry.id   AF-A0A5N4EJE4-F1
#
_cell.length_a   1.000
_cell.length_b   1.000
_cell.length_c   1.000
_cell.angle_alpha   90.00
_cell.angle_beta   90.00
_cell.angle_gamma   90.00
#
_symmetry.space_group_name_H-M   'P 1'
#
loop_
_entity.id
_entity.type
_entity.pdbx_description
1 polymer ?
#
loop_
_entity_poly.entity_id
_entity_poly.type
_entity_poly.pdbx_seq_one_letter_code
_entity_poly.pdbx_strand_id
1 'polypeptide(L)'
;MKKTEKEWSIICKRRMEGDQKNIVSQKLNGRVSGLRSLLNKQEPGTEFTQELRQLIALLSPNVYQEVEEQKLHQAACLIQAYWKGFQTRKRLKKLPSAVITLQRSFRSKRTKMLLKLNRQKEEEDRRLQVQLQRQRAMRLSREIRLSMLEVVHPGQVEKHNREIEEKSALIIQKHWRGYRERKNFRQQRPSLTEYKAAVTLQRATLKFLAKCHKKKKLFAPWQGFRELTDARRVELKQQVDDYVRRHPSSEVSDVTSRELHSQAQEQLQHYFMGRALQERAQQHREALMAQISTNIEQLMKAPSLKEAEGKEPELFLSRSRPVAAKAKQAHLTTLKHIQAPWWKKLGEEAGDEMDVPKDELSVELGTLFIGGTKPP
;
A
#
# COMPACT_ATOMS: atom_id res chain seq x y z
N MET A 1 -11.79 1.55 33.97
CA MET A 1 -12.94 2.02 34.80
C MET A 1 -13.22 0.96 35.86
N LYS A 2 -12.83 1.21 37.12
CA LYS A 2 -13.05 0.28 38.24
C LYS A 2 -14.40 0.64 38.88
N LYS A 3 -15.41 -0.22 38.73
CA LYS A 3 -16.68 -0.06 39.44
C LYS A 3 -16.41 -0.13 40.95
N THR A 4 -17.00 0.78 41.71
CA THR A 4 -16.79 0.87 43.17
C THR A 4 -17.52 -0.27 43.88
N GLU A 5 -17.05 -0.66 45.07
CA GLU A 5 -17.62 -1.77 45.87
C GLU A 5 -19.13 -1.57 46.16
N LYS A 6 -19.58 -0.31 46.24
CA LYS A 6 -21.00 0.06 46.34
C LYS A 6 -21.82 -0.31 45.09
N GLU A 7 -21.25 -0.17 43.89
CA GLU A 7 -21.93 -0.55 42.65
C GLU A 7 -22.06 -2.08 42.52
N TRP A 8 -21.05 -2.83 42.97
CA TRP A 8 -21.13 -4.29 43.05
C TRP A 8 -22.19 -4.75 44.06
N SER A 9 -22.27 -4.10 45.21
CA SER A 9 -23.32 -4.38 46.21
C SER A 9 -24.73 -4.13 45.65
N ILE A 10 -24.93 -3.03 44.91
CA ILE A 10 -26.22 -2.72 44.26
C ILE A 10 -26.56 -3.75 43.17
N ILE A 11 -25.58 -4.17 42.36
CA ILE A 11 -25.78 -5.19 41.32
C ILE A 11 -26.11 -6.55 41.95
N CYS A 12 -25.39 -6.97 42.99
CA CYS A 12 -25.67 -8.20 43.72
C CYS A 12 -27.05 -8.18 44.39
N LYS A 13 -27.44 -7.05 45.00
CA LYS A 13 -28.75 -6.91 45.62
C LYS A 13 -29.89 -6.96 44.58
N ARG A 14 -29.70 -6.31 43.42
CA ARG A 14 -30.65 -6.39 42.29
C ARG A 14 -30.76 -7.80 41.70
N ARG A 15 -29.64 -8.54 41.66
CA ARG A 15 -29.61 -9.93 41.20
C ARG A 15 -30.32 -10.87 42.19
N MET A 16 -30.05 -10.72 43.48
CA MET A 16 -30.72 -11.46 44.55
C MET A 16 -32.22 -11.18 44.61
N GLU A 17 -32.65 -9.92 44.47
CA GLU A 17 -34.07 -9.55 44.38
C GLU A 17 -34.73 -10.10 43.11
N GLY A 18 -33.99 -10.16 41.98
CA GLY A 18 -34.43 -10.80 40.75
C GLY A 18 -34.61 -12.31 40.89
N ASP A 19 -33.64 -12.98 41.52
CA ASP A 19 -33.67 -14.43 41.76
C ASP A 19 -34.77 -14.81 42.77
N GLN A 20 -35.00 -14.01 43.81
CA GLN A 20 -36.10 -14.20 44.77
C GLN A 20 -37.48 -14.06 44.08
N LYS A 21 -37.64 -13.06 43.20
CA LYS A 21 -38.85 -12.88 42.38
C LYS A 21 -39.05 -14.03 41.40
N ASN A 22 -37.96 -14.59 40.85
CA ASN A 22 -38.00 -15.74 39.95
C ASN A 22 -38.42 -17.02 40.68
N ILE A 23 -37.92 -17.26 41.89
CA ILE A 23 -38.28 -18.42 42.73
C ILE A 23 -39.76 -18.36 43.16
N VAL A 24 -40.26 -17.17 43.54
CA VAL A 24 -41.67 -16.96 43.87
C VAL A 24 -42.55 -17.15 42.64
N SER A 25 -42.13 -16.64 41.47
CA SER A 25 -42.84 -16.83 40.19
C SER A 25 -42.85 -18.29 39.73
N GLN A 26 -41.76 -19.03 39.94
CA GLN A 26 -41.68 -20.48 39.66
C GLN A 26 -42.57 -21.31 40.60
N LYS A 27 -42.61 -20.98 41.91
CA LYS A 27 -43.51 -21.65 42.87
C LYS A 27 -44.99 -21.37 42.58
N LEU A 28 -45.33 -20.16 42.14
CA LEU A 28 -46.68 -19.82 41.66
C LEU A 28 -47.01 -20.53 40.35
N ASN A 29 -46.07 -20.59 39.39
CA ASN A 29 -46.24 -21.34 38.14
C ASN A 29 -46.49 -22.83 38.36
N GLY A 30 -45.81 -23.45 39.33
CA GLY A 30 -46.01 -24.87 39.67
C GLY A 30 -47.37 -25.18 40.30
N ARG A 31 -47.92 -24.27 41.12
CA ARG A 31 -49.27 -24.41 41.71
C ARG A 31 -50.40 -24.12 40.74
N VAL A 32 -50.15 -23.26 39.75
CA VAL A 32 -51.13 -22.86 38.73
C VAL A 32 -51.06 -23.75 37.47
N SER A 33 -50.01 -24.56 37.28
CA SER A 33 -49.87 -25.43 36.09
C SER A 33 -50.97 -26.50 35.98
N GLY A 34 -51.41 -27.07 37.10
CA GLY A 34 -52.54 -28.01 37.16
C GLY A 34 -53.88 -27.35 36.85
N LEU A 35 -54.02 -26.06 37.18
CA LEU A 35 -55.20 -25.26 36.84
C LEU A 35 -55.21 -24.91 35.34
N ARG A 36 -54.04 -24.61 34.75
CA ARG A 36 -53.87 -24.32 33.32
C ARG A 36 -54.22 -25.50 32.41
N SER A 37 -53.84 -26.71 32.79
CA SER A 37 -54.12 -27.93 32.00
C SER A 37 -55.58 -28.38 32.06
N LEU A 38 -56.32 -27.97 33.09
CA LEU A 38 -57.77 -28.16 33.20
C LEU A 38 -58.53 -27.10 32.39
N LEU A 39 -58.07 -25.85 32.40
CA LEU A 39 -58.69 -24.74 31.66
C LEU A 39 -58.51 -24.85 30.14
N ASN A 40 -57.39 -25.41 29.65
CA ASN A 40 -57.16 -25.64 28.21
C ASN A 40 -57.98 -26.79 27.59
N LYS A 41 -58.71 -27.57 28.39
CA LYS A 41 -59.52 -28.72 27.92
C LYS A 41 -61.01 -28.42 27.73
N GLN A 42 -61.48 -27.21 28.07
CA GLN A 42 -62.88 -26.84 27.93
C GLN A 42 -63.12 -26.06 26.61
N GLU A 43 -64.05 -26.57 25.79
CA GLU A 43 -64.61 -25.89 24.62
C GLU A 43 -65.98 -25.22 24.94
N PRO A 44 -66.41 -24.21 24.16
CA PRO A 44 -66.96 -22.98 24.74
C PRO A 44 -68.48 -22.77 24.67
N GLY A 45 -69.00 -22.02 25.64
CA GLY A 45 -70.18 -21.14 25.52
C GLY A 45 -69.76 -19.67 25.57
N THR A 46 -70.38 -18.84 24.73
CA THR A 46 -69.82 -17.63 24.10
C THR A 46 -69.46 -16.45 25.02
N GLU A 47 -69.87 -16.44 26.29
CA GLU A 47 -69.58 -15.32 27.22
C GLU A 47 -68.47 -15.67 28.23
N PHE A 48 -68.46 -16.90 28.74
CA PHE A 48 -67.47 -17.38 29.71
C PHE A 48 -66.05 -17.46 29.12
N THR A 49 -65.94 -17.57 27.78
CA THR A 49 -64.65 -17.59 27.07
C THR A 49 -63.85 -16.31 27.16
N GLN A 50 -64.48 -15.14 27.27
CA GLN A 50 -63.76 -13.87 27.28
C GLN A 50 -63.09 -13.63 28.64
N GLU A 51 -63.82 -13.94 29.72
CA GLU A 51 -63.31 -13.90 31.10
C GLU A 51 -62.26 -14.99 31.35
N LEU A 52 -62.49 -16.21 30.84
CA LEU A 52 -61.49 -17.29 30.86
C LEU A 52 -60.21 -16.90 30.11
N ARG A 53 -60.32 -16.27 28.94
CA ARG A 53 -59.16 -15.78 28.18
C ARG A 53 -58.42 -14.67 28.91
N GLN A 54 -59.14 -13.75 29.57
CA GLN A 54 -58.53 -12.70 30.40
C GLN A 54 -57.82 -13.31 31.62
N LEU A 55 -58.41 -14.31 32.27
CA LEU A 55 -57.81 -15.03 33.39
C LEU A 55 -56.57 -15.82 32.96
N ILE A 56 -56.61 -16.51 31.82
CA ILE A 56 -55.46 -17.23 31.26
C ILE A 56 -54.33 -16.27 30.87
N ALA A 57 -54.65 -15.10 30.33
CA ALA A 57 -53.68 -14.05 29.97
C ALA A 57 -53.01 -13.42 31.21
N LEU A 58 -53.79 -13.15 32.27
CA LEU A 58 -53.27 -12.66 33.56
C LEU A 58 -52.42 -13.70 34.29
N LEU A 59 -52.79 -14.98 34.19
CA LEU A 59 -52.04 -16.08 34.82
C LEU A 59 -50.79 -16.47 34.03
N SER A 60 -50.64 -16.11 32.75
CA SER A 60 -49.54 -16.59 31.89
C SER A 60 -48.84 -15.50 31.07
N PRO A 61 -48.39 -14.38 31.67
CA PRO A 61 -47.75 -13.30 30.90
C PRO A 61 -46.43 -13.72 30.22
N ASN A 62 -45.66 -14.65 30.82
CA ASN A 62 -44.38 -15.11 30.28
C ASN A 62 -44.48 -16.03 29.05
N VAL A 63 -45.53 -16.86 28.93
CA VAL A 63 -45.59 -17.88 27.86
C VAL A 63 -45.82 -17.22 26.49
N TYR A 64 -46.64 -16.17 26.43
CA TYR A 64 -46.86 -15.41 25.20
C TYR A 64 -45.62 -14.60 24.80
N GLN A 65 -44.89 -14.02 25.77
CA GLN A 65 -43.62 -13.33 25.51
C GLN A 65 -42.52 -14.29 25.03
N GLU A 66 -42.38 -15.47 25.63
CA GLU A 66 -41.39 -16.48 25.24
C GLU A 66 -41.64 -17.02 23.81
N VAL A 67 -42.90 -17.23 23.42
CA VAL A 67 -43.25 -17.67 22.05
C VAL A 67 -42.92 -16.58 21.03
N GLU A 68 -43.17 -15.31 21.36
CA GLU A 68 -42.84 -14.18 20.48
C GLU A 68 -41.32 -13.96 20.38
N GLU A 69 -40.59 -14.09 21.48
CA GLU A 69 -39.12 -14.07 21.51
C GLU A 69 -38.51 -15.22 20.70
N GLN A 70 -39.10 -16.43 20.74
CA GLN A 70 -38.66 -17.55 19.92
C GLN A 70 -38.88 -17.28 18.42
N LYS A 71 -40.00 -16.67 18.03
CA LYS A 71 -40.22 -16.26 16.63
C LYS A 71 -39.22 -15.20 16.18
N LEU A 72 -38.94 -14.21 17.04
CA LEU A 72 -37.94 -13.18 16.77
C LEU A 72 -36.53 -13.79 16.66
N HIS A 73 -36.20 -14.75 17.51
CA HIS A 73 -34.94 -15.48 17.46
C HIS A 73 -34.81 -16.31 16.18
N GLN A 74 -35.87 -17.03 15.77
CA GLN A 74 -35.91 -17.77 14.51
C GLN A 74 -35.75 -16.86 13.30
N ALA A 75 -36.45 -15.71 13.28
CA ALA A 75 -36.32 -14.71 12.23
C ALA A 75 -34.90 -14.12 12.18
N ALA A 76 -34.31 -13.81 13.33
CA ALA A 76 -32.92 -13.34 13.43
C ALA A 76 -31.94 -14.40 12.90
N CYS A 77 -32.10 -15.66 13.27
CA CYS A 77 -31.29 -16.77 12.78
C CYS A 77 -31.41 -16.94 11.26
N LEU A 78 -32.61 -16.80 10.68
CA LEU A 78 -32.82 -16.82 9.23
C LEU A 78 -32.09 -15.68 8.52
N ILE A 79 -32.25 -14.45 9.02
CA ILE A 79 -31.57 -13.27 8.46
C ILE A 79 -30.05 -13.44 8.55
N GLN A 80 -29.54 -13.91 9.68
CA GLN A 80 -28.12 -14.16 9.89
C GLN A 80 -27.59 -15.26 8.96
N ALA A 81 -28.32 -16.35 8.79
CA ALA A 81 -27.94 -17.43 7.87
C ALA A 81 -27.90 -16.93 6.42
N TYR A 82 -28.90 -16.14 6.01
CA TYR A 82 -28.96 -15.57 4.68
C TYR A 82 -27.81 -14.58 4.42
N TRP A 83 -27.51 -13.73 5.39
CA TRP A 83 -26.39 -12.78 5.33
C TRP A 83 -25.03 -13.49 5.24
N LYS A 84 -24.78 -14.51 6.10
CA LYS A 84 -23.56 -15.33 6.04
C LYS A 84 -23.43 -16.01 4.68
N GLY A 85 -24.51 -16.58 4.15
CA GLY A 85 -24.55 -17.18 2.81
C GLY A 85 -24.25 -16.17 1.70
N PHE A 86 -24.84 -14.97 1.76
CA PHE A 86 -24.56 -13.89 0.82
C PHE A 86 -23.07 -13.48 0.86
N GLN A 87 -22.49 -13.34 2.06
CA GLN A 87 -21.09 -12.98 2.23
C GLN A 87 -20.15 -14.03 1.62
N THR A 88 -20.43 -15.32 1.82
CA THR A 88 -19.66 -16.42 1.21
C THR A 88 -19.78 -16.42 -0.31
N ARG A 89 -21.00 -16.30 -0.86
CA ARG A 89 -21.22 -16.22 -2.31
C ARG A 89 -20.51 -15.02 -2.94
N LYS A 90 -20.52 -13.86 -2.27
CA LYS A 90 -19.79 -12.66 -2.71
C LYS A 90 -18.27 -12.88 -2.72
N ARG A 91 -17.71 -13.62 -1.76
CA ARG A 91 -16.29 -13.99 -1.73
C ARG A 91 -15.96 -14.97 -2.85
N LEU A 92 -16.75 -16.03 -3.03
CA LEU A 92 -16.56 -17.03 -4.08
C LEU A 92 -16.60 -16.41 -5.48
N LYS A 93 -17.51 -15.47 -5.74
CA LYS A 93 -17.56 -14.73 -7.01
C LYS A 93 -16.28 -13.93 -7.30
N LYS A 94 -15.51 -13.54 -6.28
CA LYS A 94 -14.24 -12.80 -6.44
C LYS A 94 -13.02 -13.71 -6.66
N LEU A 95 -13.08 -14.98 -6.27
CA LEU A 95 -11.95 -15.91 -6.38
C LEU A 95 -11.45 -16.11 -7.83
N PRO A 96 -12.31 -16.31 -8.84
CA PRO A 96 -11.83 -16.46 -10.22
C PRO A 96 -11.03 -15.25 -10.71
N SER A 97 -11.45 -14.03 -10.35
CA SER A 97 -10.72 -12.80 -10.71
C SER A 97 -9.34 -12.75 -10.05
N ALA A 98 -9.24 -13.14 -8.78
CA ALA A 98 -7.96 -13.22 -8.07
C ALA A 98 -7.02 -14.26 -8.70
N VAL A 99 -7.54 -15.44 -9.04
CA VAL A 99 -6.79 -16.52 -9.72
C VAL A 99 -6.31 -16.06 -11.11
N ILE A 100 -7.18 -15.44 -11.91
CA ILE A 100 -6.80 -14.90 -13.22
C ILE A 100 -5.71 -13.84 -13.08
N THR A 101 -5.81 -12.98 -12.07
CA THR A 101 -4.79 -11.95 -11.81
C THR A 101 -3.44 -12.57 -11.46
N LEU A 102 -3.43 -13.61 -10.63
CA LEU A 102 -2.23 -14.37 -10.28
C LEU A 102 -1.64 -15.10 -11.50
N GLN A 103 -2.48 -15.77 -12.29
CA GLN A 103 -2.04 -16.45 -13.52
C GLN A 103 -1.44 -15.46 -14.53
N ARG A 104 -2.07 -14.29 -14.71
CA ARG A 104 -1.53 -13.22 -15.57
C ARG A 104 -0.20 -12.69 -15.07
N SER A 105 -0.06 -12.43 -13.77
CA SER A 105 1.19 -11.94 -13.20
C SER A 105 2.31 -12.97 -13.34
N PHE A 106 2.02 -14.26 -13.10
CA PHE A 106 2.96 -15.35 -13.29
C PHE A 106 3.42 -15.47 -14.75
N ARG A 107 2.49 -15.51 -15.71
CA ARG A 107 2.80 -15.56 -17.14
C ARG A 107 3.66 -14.36 -17.57
N SER A 108 3.28 -13.15 -17.13
CA SER A 108 4.05 -11.93 -17.41
C SER A 108 5.48 -12.01 -16.85
N LYS A 109 5.63 -12.47 -15.61
CA LYS A 109 6.94 -12.63 -14.96
C LYS A 109 7.82 -13.66 -15.69
N ARG A 110 7.23 -14.79 -16.09
CA ARG A 110 7.90 -15.84 -16.89
C ARG A 110 8.35 -15.31 -18.25
N THR A 111 7.49 -14.60 -18.99
CA THR A 111 7.85 -14.01 -20.28
C THR A 111 8.98 -12.99 -20.14
N LYS A 112 8.92 -12.11 -19.13
CA LYS A 112 9.98 -11.12 -18.87
C LYS A 112 11.33 -11.79 -18.55
N MET A 113 11.31 -12.85 -17.75
CA MET A 113 12.50 -13.63 -17.42
C MET A 113 13.12 -14.25 -18.67
N LEU A 114 12.29 -14.89 -19.51
CA LEU A 114 12.74 -15.51 -20.76
C LEU A 114 13.32 -14.47 -21.73
N LEU A 115 12.65 -13.33 -21.90
CA LEU A 115 13.16 -12.24 -22.75
C LEU A 115 14.49 -11.68 -22.25
N LYS A 116 14.66 -11.56 -20.92
CA LYS A 116 15.93 -11.11 -20.33
C LYS A 116 17.06 -12.10 -20.61
N LEU A 117 16.79 -13.40 -20.44
CA LEU A 117 17.77 -14.45 -20.73
C LEU A 117 18.14 -14.47 -22.22
N ASN A 118 17.15 -14.38 -23.11
CA ASN A 118 17.40 -14.37 -24.54
C ASN A 118 18.21 -13.15 -24.97
N ARG A 119 17.89 -11.97 -24.42
CA ARG A 119 18.66 -10.74 -24.64
C ARG A 119 20.10 -10.87 -24.16
N GLN A 120 20.34 -11.48 -23.01
CA GLN A 120 21.70 -11.73 -22.50
C GLN A 120 22.48 -12.63 -23.46
N LYS A 121 21.87 -13.73 -23.91
CA LYS A 121 22.47 -14.62 -24.89
C LYS A 121 22.79 -13.90 -26.20
N GLU A 122 21.85 -13.10 -26.73
CA GLU A 122 22.09 -12.29 -27.93
C GLU A 122 23.22 -11.27 -27.74
N GLU A 123 23.32 -10.65 -26.56
CA GLU A 123 24.40 -9.72 -26.23
C GLU A 123 25.76 -10.44 -26.14
N GLU A 124 25.81 -11.64 -25.59
CA GLU A 124 27.01 -12.49 -25.54
C GLU A 124 27.43 -12.95 -26.94
N ASP A 125 26.49 -13.46 -27.75
CA ASP A 125 26.74 -13.88 -29.13
C ASP A 125 27.29 -12.72 -29.97
N ARG A 126 26.73 -11.51 -29.82
CA ARG A 126 27.25 -10.30 -30.48
C ARG A 126 28.65 -9.95 -30.01
N ARG A 127 28.94 -10.06 -28.70
CA ARG A 127 30.30 -9.80 -28.16
C ARG A 127 31.31 -10.77 -28.78
N LEU A 128 30.98 -12.06 -28.83
CA LEU A 128 31.80 -13.09 -29.45
C LEU A 128 31.99 -12.83 -30.94
N GLN A 129 30.93 -12.48 -31.66
CA GLN A 129 31.00 -12.16 -33.09
C GLN A 129 31.94 -10.98 -33.35
N VAL A 130 31.86 -9.91 -32.56
CA VAL A 130 32.76 -8.74 -32.67
C VAL A 130 34.21 -9.13 -32.35
N GLN A 131 34.45 -9.98 -31.35
CA GLN A 131 35.80 -10.48 -31.05
C GLN A 131 36.37 -11.29 -32.21
N LEU A 132 35.59 -12.21 -32.79
CA LEU A 132 36.00 -13.00 -33.95
C LEU A 132 36.28 -12.12 -35.17
N GLN A 133 35.43 -11.12 -35.43
CA GLN A 133 35.67 -10.15 -36.50
C GLN A 133 36.98 -9.37 -36.28
N ARG A 134 37.25 -8.92 -35.05
CA ARG A 134 38.51 -8.24 -34.72
C ARG A 134 39.72 -9.14 -34.92
N GLN A 135 39.63 -10.41 -34.50
CA GLN A 135 40.72 -11.38 -34.70
C GLN A 135 40.98 -11.63 -36.19
N ARG A 136 39.92 -11.84 -36.98
CA ARG A 136 40.02 -12.02 -38.44
C ARG A 136 40.63 -10.79 -39.12
N ALA A 137 40.16 -9.60 -38.78
CA ALA A 137 40.70 -8.35 -39.31
C ALA A 137 42.18 -8.16 -38.93
N MET A 138 42.57 -8.52 -37.71
CA MET A 138 43.97 -8.47 -37.27
C MET A 138 44.85 -9.46 -38.03
N ARG A 139 44.37 -10.69 -38.27
CA ARG A 139 45.10 -11.69 -39.08
C ARG A 139 45.29 -11.19 -40.50
N LEU A 140 44.21 -10.77 -41.16
CA LEU A 140 44.24 -10.23 -42.52
C LEU A 140 45.19 -9.01 -42.62
N SER A 141 45.15 -8.10 -41.65
CA SER A 141 46.05 -6.95 -41.61
C SER A 141 47.53 -7.35 -41.49
N ARG A 142 47.83 -8.43 -40.75
CA ARG A 142 49.20 -8.96 -40.62
C ARG A 142 49.64 -9.64 -41.92
N GLU A 143 48.77 -10.43 -42.54
CA GLU A 143 49.03 -11.08 -43.83
C GLU A 143 49.31 -10.06 -44.94
N ILE A 144 48.47 -9.03 -45.06
CA ILE A 144 48.67 -7.94 -46.03
C ILE A 144 50.02 -7.23 -45.78
N ARG A 145 50.38 -7.00 -44.51
CA ARG A 145 51.65 -6.38 -44.16
C ARG A 145 52.85 -7.26 -44.54
N LEU A 146 52.78 -8.56 -44.27
CA LEU A 146 53.83 -9.51 -44.64
C LEU A 146 54.01 -9.58 -46.16
N SER A 147 52.91 -9.73 -46.90
CA SER A 147 52.93 -9.74 -48.38
C SER A 147 53.51 -8.44 -48.96
N MET A 148 53.19 -7.29 -48.38
CA MET A 148 53.81 -6.02 -48.79
C MET A 148 55.34 -6.03 -48.55
N LEU A 149 55.79 -6.51 -47.40
CA LEU A 149 57.22 -6.58 -47.07
C LEU A 149 57.99 -7.56 -47.98
N GLU A 150 57.34 -8.61 -48.49
CA GLU A 150 57.92 -9.54 -49.47
C GLU A 150 58.15 -8.87 -50.84
N VAL A 151 57.33 -7.89 -51.21
CA VAL A 151 57.38 -7.20 -52.52
C VAL A 151 58.26 -5.95 -52.50
N VAL A 152 58.36 -5.25 -51.37
CA VAL A 152 59.13 -3.99 -51.26
C VAL A 152 60.63 -4.27 -51.13
N HIS A 153 61.43 -3.60 -51.96
CA HIS A 153 62.89 -3.70 -51.91
C HIS A 153 63.44 -3.23 -50.54
N PRO A 154 64.43 -3.91 -49.91
CA PRO A 154 64.94 -3.58 -48.58
C PRO A 154 65.33 -2.11 -48.37
N GLY A 155 65.92 -1.46 -49.39
CA GLY A 155 66.28 -0.04 -49.34
C GLY A 155 65.10 0.95 -49.34
N GLN A 156 63.87 0.50 -49.63
CA GLN A 156 62.65 1.33 -49.67
C GLN A 156 61.71 1.08 -48.48
N VAL A 157 61.95 0.04 -47.69
CA VAL A 157 61.13 -0.34 -46.51
C VAL A 157 61.06 0.80 -45.50
N GLU A 158 62.18 1.46 -45.22
CA GLU A 158 62.26 2.57 -44.26
C GLU A 158 61.41 3.77 -44.67
N LYS A 159 61.44 4.13 -45.97
CA LYS A 159 60.60 5.21 -46.50
C LYS A 159 59.12 4.87 -46.35
N HIS A 160 58.73 3.64 -46.67
CA HIS A 160 57.36 3.17 -46.53
C HIS A 160 56.87 3.17 -45.08
N ASN A 161 57.71 2.73 -44.13
CA ASN A 161 57.39 2.76 -42.70
C ASN A 161 57.13 4.19 -42.22
N ARG A 162 57.97 5.16 -42.60
CA ARG A 162 57.77 6.58 -42.27
C ARG A 162 56.43 7.11 -42.79
N GLU A 163 56.07 6.79 -44.04
CA GLU A 163 54.76 7.19 -44.60
C GLU A 163 53.57 6.59 -43.80
N ILE A 164 53.69 5.36 -43.30
CA ILE A 164 52.67 4.74 -42.44
C ILE A 164 52.60 5.42 -41.08
N GLU A 165 53.75 5.73 -40.48
CA GLU A 165 53.84 6.43 -39.19
C GLU A 165 53.23 7.81 -39.26
N GLU A 166 53.53 8.59 -40.31
CA GLU A 166 52.94 9.90 -40.55
C GLU A 166 51.42 9.81 -40.71
N LYS A 167 50.91 8.88 -41.53
CA LYS A 167 49.47 8.64 -41.69
C LYS A 167 48.81 8.25 -40.36
N SER A 168 49.47 7.40 -39.57
CA SER A 168 48.98 6.97 -38.25
C SER A 168 48.95 8.13 -37.26
N ALA A 169 49.99 8.95 -37.23
CA ALA A 169 50.06 10.15 -36.40
C ALA A 169 48.94 11.13 -36.74
N LEU A 170 48.66 11.36 -38.03
CA LEU A 170 47.55 12.21 -38.48
C LEU A 170 46.19 11.68 -37.99
N ILE A 171 45.96 10.37 -38.07
CA ILE A 171 44.73 9.74 -37.57
C ILE A 171 44.58 9.94 -36.05
N ILE A 172 45.64 9.65 -35.28
CA ILE A 172 45.64 9.82 -33.82
C ILE A 172 45.38 11.28 -33.45
N GLN A 173 46.09 12.22 -34.09
CA GLN A 173 45.91 13.65 -33.86
C GLN A 173 44.50 14.12 -34.19
N LYS A 174 43.92 13.66 -35.31
CA LYS A 174 42.52 13.94 -35.69
C LYS A 174 41.54 13.45 -34.61
N HIS A 175 41.69 12.21 -34.15
CA HIS A 175 40.84 11.66 -33.10
C HIS A 175 41.00 12.40 -31.77
N TRP A 176 42.24 12.77 -31.40
CA TRP A 176 42.53 13.55 -30.21
C TRP A 176 41.89 14.94 -30.24
N ARG A 177 42.05 15.68 -31.35
CA ARG A 177 41.38 16.99 -31.52
C ARG A 177 39.87 16.85 -31.34
N GLY A 178 39.26 15.85 -31.96
CA GLY A 178 37.83 15.59 -31.79
C GLY A 178 37.44 15.19 -30.36
N TYR A 179 38.26 14.37 -29.68
CA TYR A 179 38.02 14.01 -28.28
C TYR A 179 38.09 15.23 -27.37
N ARG A 180 39.09 16.10 -27.56
CA ARG A 180 39.28 17.33 -26.79
C ARG A 180 38.06 18.24 -26.89
N GLU A 181 37.57 18.50 -28.09
CA GLU A 181 36.37 19.34 -28.27
C GLU A 181 35.12 18.70 -27.65
N ARG A 182 34.94 17.38 -27.79
CA ARG A 182 33.83 16.67 -27.12
C ARG A 182 33.94 16.73 -25.60
N LYS A 183 35.14 16.66 -25.03
CA LYS A 183 35.38 16.79 -23.59
C LYS A 183 35.02 18.19 -23.11
N ASN A 184 35.49 19.23 -23.80
CA ASN A 184 35.15 20.62 -23.51
C ASN A 184 33.64 20.85 -23.60
N PHE A 185 32.99 20.37 -24.65
CA PHE A 185 31.54 20.47 -24.80
C PHE A 185 30.80 19.72 -23.69
N ARG A 186 31.24 18.52 -23.30
CA ARG A 186 30.65 17.79 -22.17
C ARG A 186 30.75 18.55 -20.85
N GLN A 187 31.85 19.29 -20.64
CA GLN A 187 32.01 20.15 -19.47
C GLN A 187 31.06 21.36 -19.52
N GLN A 188 30.81 21.94 -20.70
CA GLN A 188 29.89 23.07 -20.88
C GLN A 188 28.41 22.65 -20.97
N ARG A 189 28.13 21.37 -21.21
CA ARG A 189 26.78 20.87 -21.45
C ARG A 189 25.81 21.09 -20.27
N PRO A 190 26.20 20.91 -18.99
CA PRO A 190 25.32 21.21 -17.86
C PRO A 190 24.89 22.67 -17.85
N SER A 191 25.82 23.63 -17.93
CA SER A 191 25.50 25.06 -17.91
C SER A 191 24.64 25.48 -19.10
N LEU A 192 24.88 24.94 -20.30
CA LEU A 192 24.01 25.17 -21.46
C LEU A 192 22.61 24.57 -21.27
N THR A 193 22.50 23.44 -20.57
CA THR A 193 21.21 22.80 -20.27
C THR A 193 20.43 23.62 -19.25
N GLU A 194 21.10 24.08 -18.19
CA GLU A 194 20.53 24.99 -17.19
C GLU A 194 20.08 26.31 -17.81
N TYR A 195 20.92 26.92 -18.64
CA TYR A 195 20.57 28.13 -19.38
C TYR A 195 19.34 27.92 -20.27
N LYS A 196 19.29 26.82 -21.04
CA LYS A 196 18.11 26.47 -21.86
C LYS A 196 16.87 26.25 -21.01
N ALA A 197 17.00 25.60 -19.86
CA ALA A 197 15.90 25.41 -18.91
C ALA A 197 15.41 26.76 -18.36
N ALA A 198 16.33 27.63 -17.93
CA ALA A 198 16.02 28.97 -17.43
C ALA A 198 15.30 29.82 -18.48
N VAL A 199 15.77 29.84 -19.73
CA VAL A 199 15.10 30.54 -20.84
C VAL A 199 13.72 29.96 -21.10
N THR A 200 13.56 28.64 -21.02
CA THR A 200 12.26 27.98 -21.19
C THR A 200 11.28 28.38 -20.08
N LEU A 201 11.73 28.41 -18.83
CA LEU A 201 10.95 28.87 -17.68
C LEU A 201 10.59 30.35 -17.82
N GLN A 202 11.54 31.22 -18.13
CA GLN A 202 11.30 32.65 -18.34
C GLN A 202 10.24 32.88 -19.42
N ARG A 203 10.35 32.19 -20.57
CA ARG A 203 9.35 32.27 -21.65
C ARG A 203 7.97 31.78 -21.20
N ALA A 204 7.91 30.70 -20.43
CA ALA A 204 6.66 30.19 -19.88
C ALA A 204 6.02 31.20 -18.92
N THR A 205 6.80 31.80 -18.02
CA THR A 205 6.35 32.82 -17.09
C THR A 205 5.86 34.06 -17.80
N LEU A 206 6.58 34.58 -18.79
CA LEU A 206 6.14 35.72 -19.58
C LEU A 206 4.82 35.44 -20.33
N LYS A 207 4.67 34.23 -20.89
CA LYS A 207 3.39 33.79 -21.51
C LYS A 207 2.26 33.74 -20.48
N PHE A 208 2.53 33.20 -19.29
CA PHE A 208 1.55 33.17 -18.20
C PHE A 208 1.15 34.57 -17.75
N LEU A 209 2.12 35.47 -17.54
CA LEU A 209 1.86 36.86 -17.18
C LEU A 209 1.06 37.58 -18.26
N ALA A 210 1.40 37.40 -19.54
CA ALA A 210 0.62 37.95 -20.65
C ALA A 210 -0.83 37.43 -20.64
N LYS A 211 -1.04 36.13 -20.35
CA LYS A 211 -2.39 35.55 -20.18
C LYS A 211 -3.12 36.18 -18.99
N CYS A 212 -2.45 36.38 -17.86
CA CYS A 212 -3.01 37.04 -16.69
C CYS A 212 -3.36 38.50 -16.97
N HIS A 213 -2.50 39.26 -17.67
CA HIS A 213 -2.79 40.62 -18.09
C HIS A 213 -3.97 40.68 -19.07
N LYS A 214 -4.07 39.76 -20.03
CA LYS A 214 -5.25 39.66 -20.91
C LYS A 214 -6.54 39.38 -20.13
N LYS A 215 -6.51 38.46 -19.16
CA LYS A 215 -7.65 38.23 -18.24
C LYS A 215 -7.99 39.49 -17.45
N LYS A 216 -7.00 40.18 -16.87
CA LYS A 216 -7.20 41.46 -16.18
C LYS A 216 -7.72 42.56 -17.11
N LYS A 217 -7.39 42.56 -18.41
CA LYS A 217 -7.98 43.51 -19.39
C LYS A 217 -9.41 43.17 -19.75
N LEU A 218 -9.78 41.87 -19.80
CA LEU A 218 -11.17 41.43 -19.97
C LEU A 218 -12.01 41.83 -18.75
N PHE A 219 -11.43 41.75 -17.55
CA PHE A 219 -11.94 42.42 -16.35
C PHE A 219 -11.47 43.87 -16.33
N ALA A 220 -11.84 44.65 -17.35
CA ALA A 220 -11.72 46.11 -17.27
C ALA A 220 -12.23 46.58 -15.89
N PRO A 221 -11.57 47.57 -15.23
CA PRO A 221 -12.09 48.13 -14.00
C PRO A 221 -13.56 48.40 -14.20
N TRP A 222 -14.39 47.78 -13.36
CA TRP A 222 -15.85 47.80 -13.45
C TRP A 222 -16.27 49.23 -13.75
N GLN A 223 -16.56 49.54 -15.02
CA GLN A 223 -17.09 50.85 -15.39
C GLN A 223 -18.49 50.78 -14.81
N GLY A 224 -18.64 51.36 -13.62
CA GLY A 224 -19.84 51.25 -12.81
C GLY A 224 -21.04 51.37 -13.72
N PHE A 225 -21.92 50.37 -13.67
CA PHE A 225 -23.22 50.45 -14.33
C PHE A 225 -23.76 51.85 -14.04
N ARG A 226 -24.06 52.63 -15.07
CA ARG A 226 -24.49 54.04 -14.95
C ARG A 226 -25.71 54.20 -14.02
N GLU A 227 -26.41 53.09 -13.75
CA GLU A 227 -27.62 52.95 -12.96
C GLU A 227 -27.37 52.55 -11.49
N LEU A 228 -26.14 52.20 -11.08
CA LEU A 228 -25.80 51.89 -9.68
C LEU A 228 -25.40 53.15 -8.90
N THR A 229 -26.23 54.18 -8.96
CA THR A 229 -26.09 55.37 -8.10
C THR A 229 -26.38 54.98 -6.65
N ASP A 230 -25.83 55.70 -5.66
CA ASP A 230 -26.06 55.39 -4.23
C ASP A 230 -27.55 55.33 -3.86
N ALA A 231 -28.41 56.08 -4.55
CA ALA A 231 -29.86 55.98 -4.42
C ALA A 231 -30.39 54.57 -4.77
N ARG A 232 -29.90 53.96 -5.85
CA ARG A 232 -30.29 52.60 -6.26
C ARG A 232 -29.74 51.53 -5.32
N ARG A 233 -28.56 51.76 -4.74
CA ARG A 233 -28.01 50.89 -3.68
C ARG A 233 -28.94 50.86 -2.47
N VAL A 234 -29.46 52.02 -2.05
CA VAL A 234 -30.40 52.13 -0.93
C VAL A 234 -31.72 51.45 -1.25
N GLU A 235 -32.27 51.63 -2.45
CA GLU A 235 -33.48 50.90 -2.89
C GLU A 235 -33.28 49.38 -2.88
N LEU A 236 -32.17 48.88 -3.45
CA LEU A 236 -31.89 47.44 -3.48
C LEU A 236 -31.70 46.89 -2.07
N LYS A 237 -31.05 47.66 -1.19
CA LYS A 237 -30.92 47.30 0.23
C LYS A 237 -32.30 47.22 0.90
N GLN A 238 -33.18 48.19 0.64
CA GLN A 238 -34.57 48.14 1.09
C GLN A 238 -35.32 46.92 0.55
N GLN A 239 -35.13 46.56 -0.71
CA GLN A 239 -35.74 45.36 -1.29
C GLN A 239 -35.24 44.06 -0.63
N VAL A 240 -33.94 43.98 -0.33
CA VAL A 240 -33.38 42.84 0.41
C VAL A 240 -33.91 42.81 1.84
N ASP A 241 -33.93 43.95 2.53
CA ASP A 241 -34.45 44.05 3.90
C ASP A 241 -35.95 43.72 3.96
N ASP A 242 -36.73 44.14 2.96
CA ASP A 242 -38.14 43.76 2.79
C ASP A 242 -38.30 42.27 2.51
N TYR A 243 -37.43 41.69 1.66
CA TYR A 243 -37.46 40.27 1.36
C TYR A 243 -37.10 39.41 2.58
N VAL A 244 -36.08 39.80 3.34
CA VAL A 244 -35.67 39.16 4.60
C VAL A 244 -36.78 39.28 5.63
N ARG A 245 -37.45 40.44 5.72
CA ARG A 245 -38.64 40.61 6.58
C ARG A 245 -39.79 39.69 6.17
N ARG A 246 -39.99 39.45 4.87
CA ARG A 246 -41.02 38.53 4.35
C ARG A 246 -40.63 37.05 4.48
N HIS A 247 -39.33 36.74 4.58
CA HIS A 247 -38.81 35.38 4.69
C HIS A 247 -37.83 35.28 5.88
N PRO A 248 -38.34 35.29 7.13
CA PRO A 248 -37.51 35.04 8.29
C PRO A 248 -36.95 33.63 8.20
N SER A 249 -35.66 33.51 7.90
CA SER A 249 -34.94 32.24 8.05
C SER A 249 -34.94 31.86 9.53
N SER A 250 -35.06 30.57 9.83
CA SER A 250 -34.92 30.05 11.20
C SER A 250 -33.64 30.62 11.81
N GLU A 251 -33.79 31.52 12.79
CA GLU A 251 -32.67 32.17 13.46
C GLU A 251 -31.89 31.10 14.21
N VAL A 252 -30.77 30.67 13.62
CA VAL A 252 -29.76 29.93 14.36
C VAL A 252 -29.21 30.93 15.36
N SER A 253 -29.52 30.72 16.65
CA SER A 253 -29.07 31.57 17.75
C SER A 253 -27.58 31.86 17.59
N ASP A 254 -27.19 33.11 17.80
CA ASP A 254 -25.81 33.59 17.62
C ASP A 254 -24.81 32.75 18.46
N VAL A 255 -25.29 32.22 19.59
CA VAL A 255 -24.56 31.27 20.45
C VAL A 255 -24.33 29.94 19.72
N THR A 256 -25.37 29.36 19.12
CA THR A 256 -25.29 28.08 18.40
C THR A 256 -24.43 28.17 17.14
N SER A 257 -24.41 29.32 16.46
CA SER A 257 -23.50 29.55 15.32
C SER A 257 -22.03 29.59 15.77
N ARG A 258 -21.75 30.21 16.92
CA ARG A 258 -20.39 30.27 17.49
C ARG A 258 -19.93 28.90 17.98
N GLU A 259 -20.80 28.12 18.59
CA GLU A 259 -20.53 26.74 19.00
C GLU A 259 -20.26 25.81 17.81
N LEU A 260 -21.03 25.93 16.73
CA LEU A 260 -20.76 25.17 15.50
C LEU A 260 -19.40 25.55 14.90
N HIS A 261 -19.04 26.83 14.95
CA HIS A 261 -17.73 27.28 14.47
C HIS A 261 -16.58 26.74 15.33
N SER A 262 -16.73 26.76 16.66
CA SER A 262 -15.70 26.20 17.56
C SER A 262 -15.55 24.68 17.38
N GLN A 263 -16.67 23.95 17.26
CA GLN A 263 -16.65 22.51 16.99
C GLN A 263 -15.97 22.18 15.66
N ALA A 264 -16.24 22.95 14.61
CA ALA A 264 -15.57 22.78 13.31
C ALA A 264 -14.05 23.03 13.40
N GLN A 265 -13.63 24.04 14.19
CA GLN A 265 -12.21 24.32 14.42
C GLN A 265 -11.52 23.22 15.22
N GLU A 266 -12.17 22.67 16.26
CA GLU A 266 -11.65 21.55 17.05
C GLU A 266 -11.46 20.29 16.20
N GLN A 267 -12.44 19.96 15.35
CA GLN A 267 -12.32 18.84 14.42
C GLN A 267 -11.15 18.99 13.45
N LEU A 268 -10.93 20.22 12.95
CA LEU A 268 -9.81 20.54 12.08
C LEU A 268 -8.45 20.38 12.80
N GLN A 269 -8.35 20.81 14.06
CA GLN A 269 -7.15 20.63 14.87
C GLN A 269 -6.84 19.14 15.11
N HIS A 270 -7.86 18.34 15.46
CA HIS A 270 -7.70 16.89 15.61
C HIS A 270 -7.21 16.22 14.32
N TYR A 271 -7.73 16.64 13.16
CA TYR A 271 -7.26 16.17 11.86
C TYR A 271 -5.78 16.48 11.64
N PHE A 272 -5.34 17.72 11.91
CA PHE A 272 -3.94 18.10 11.75
C PHE A 272 -3.00 17.35 12.71
N MET A 273 -3.43 17.09 13.95
CA MET A 273 -2.67 16.28 14.91
C MET A 273 -2.49 14.84 14.42
N GLY A 274 -3.54 14.21 13.88
CA GLY A 274 -3.48 12.85 13.32
C GLY A 274 -2.64 12.75 12.06
N ARG A 275 -2.63 13.81 11.24
CA ARG A 275 -1.88 13.87 9.98
C ARG A 275 -0.37 13.76 10.19
N ALA A 276 0.19 14.44 11.20
CA ALA A 276 1.63 14.39 11.47
C ALA A 276 2.11 12.97 11.85
N LEU A 277 1.29 12.20 12.58
CA LEU A 277 1.56 10.80 12.92
C LEU A 277 1.53 9.91 11.67
N GLN A 278 0.54 10.12 10.78
CA GLN A 278 0.44 9.40 9.51
C GLN A 278 1.63 9.70 8.59
N GLU A 279 2.05 10.96 8.49
CA GLU A 279 3.21 11.37 7.70
C GLU A 279 4.51 10.74 8.21
N ARG A 280 4.73 10.67 9.54
CA ARG A 280 5.90 9.96 10.11
C ARG A 280 5.87 8.45 9.82
N ALA A 281 4.71 7.82 9.95
CA ALA A 281 4.56 6.40 9.65
C ALA A 281 4.79 6.11 8.15
N GLN A 282 4.37 7.03 7.28
CA GLN A 282 4.59 6.96 5.85
C GLN A 282 6.07 7.13 5.50
N GLN A 283 6.74 8.14 6.04
CA GLN A 283 8.18 8.34 5.88
C GLN A 283 8.99 7.13 6.35
N HIS A 284 8.60 6.52 7.48
CA HIS A 284 9.23 5.29 7.97
C HIS A 284 9.06 4.12 6.99
N ARG A 285 7.85 3.91 6.44
CA ARG A 285 7.62 2.90 5.41
C ARG A 285 8.46 3.16 4.16
N GLU A 286 8.53 4.39 3.70
CA GLU A 286 9.31 4.78 2.52
C GLU A 286 10.82 4.54 2.74
N ALA A 287 11.35 4.88 3.92
CA ALA A 287 12.73 4.60 4.30
C ALA A 287 13.02 3.09 4.32
N LEU A 288 12.12 2.27 4.86
CA LEU A 288 12.26 0.80 4.85
C LEU A 288 12.23 0.25 3.41
N MET A 289 11.33 0.74 2.57
CA MET A 289 11.26 0.32 1.16
C MET A 289 12.52 0.69 0.38
N ALA A 290 13.09 1.86 0.65
CA ALA A 290 14.36 2.28 0.08
C ALA A 290 15.51 1.35 0.54
N GLN A 291 15.57 1.04 1.84
CA GLN A 291 16.56 0.12 2.38
C GLN A 291 16.46 -1.30 1.79
N ILE A 292 15.24 -1.83 1.64
CA ILE A 292 15.02 -3.13 1.00
C ILE A 292 15.50 -3.09 -0.45
N SER A 293 15.20 -2.02 -1.18
CA SER A 293 15.62 -1.85 -2.58
C SER A 293 17.14 -1.80 -2.70
N THR A 294 17.84 -1.08 -1.82
CA THR A 294 19.31 -1.04 -1.81
C THR A 294 19.92 -2.41 -1.48
N ASN A 295 19.34 -3.14 -0.54
CA ASN A 295 19.81 -4.49 -0.20
C ASN A 295 19.62 -5.46 -1.38
N ILE A 296 18.48 -5.38 -2.09
CA ILE A 296 18.23 -6.16 -3.31
C ILE A 296 19.28 -5.81 -4.37
N GLU A 297 19.56 -4.54 -4.60
CA GLU A 297 20.59 -4.13 -5.56
C GLU A 297 21.98 -4.63 -5.20
N GLN A 298 22.34 -4.64 -3.92
CA GLN A 298 23.61 -5.20 -3.45
C GLN A 298 23.67 -6.71 -3.73
N LEU A 299 22.61 -7.46 -3.39
CA LEU A 299 22.53 -8.90 -3.67
C LEU A 299 22.58 -9.20 -5.18
N MET A 300 21.92 -8.39 -6.00
CA MET A 300 21.94 -8.52 -7.46
C MET A 300 23.31 -8.23 -8.07
N LYS A 301 24.18 -7.51 -7.36
CA LYS A 301 25.55 -7.19 -7.75
C LYS A 301 26.58 -8.08 -7.03
N ALA A 302 26.15 -9.14 -6.35
CA ALA A 302 27.04 -10.04 -5.65
C ALA A 302 28.04 -10.70 -6.65
N PRO A 303 29.35 -10.65 -6.37
CA PRO A 303 30.37 -11.24 -7.23
C PRO A 303 30.24 -12.76 -7.28
N SER A 304 30.72 -13.35 -8.36
CA SER A 304 30.72 -14.81 -8.49
C SER A 304 31.74 -15.44 -7.51
N LEU A 305 31.53 -16.70 -7.09
CA LEU A 305 32.41 -17.40 -6.14
C LEU A 305 33.91 -17.44 -6.56
N LYS A 306 34.20 -17.19 -7.84
CA LYS A 306 35.57 -17.13 -8.40
C LYS A 306 36.22 -15.75 -8.26
N GLU A 307 35.42 -14.71 -8.07
CA GLU A 307 35.84 -13.30 -8.00
C GLU A 307 35.81 -12.77 -6.56
N ALA A 308 35.28 -13.55 -5.62
CA ALA A 308 35.05 -13.12 -4.25
C ALA A 308 36.37 -12.98 -3.46
N GLU A 309 36.73 -11.75 -3.08
CA GLU A 309 37.82 -11.49 -2.13
C GLU A 309 37.34 -11.72 -0.68
N GLY A 310 38.25 -12.19 0.19
CA GLY A 310 37.90 -12.68 1.54
C GLY A 310 37.21 -11.69 2.50
N LYS A 311 37.10 -10.40 2.17
CA LYS A 311 36.44 -9.36 2.99
C LYS A 311 35.03 -8.98 2.52
N GLU A 312 34.60 -9.45 1.35
CA GLU A 312 33.27 -9.17 0.80
C GLU A 312 32.08 -9.79 1.56
N PRO A 313 32.22 -10.93 2.29
CA PRO A 313 31.09 -11.51 3.01
C PRO A 313 30.51 -10.59 4.09
N GLU A 314 31.32 -9.70 4.67
CA GLU A 314 30.87 -8.73 5.70
C GLU A 314 29.91 -7.68 5.12
N LEU A 315 29.98 -7.41 3.81
CA LEU A 315 29.11 -6.44 3.13
C LEU A 315 27.67 -6.94 2.98
N PHE A 316 27.45 -8.25 3.06
CA PHE A 316 26.14 -8.89 2.92
C PHE A 316 25.47 -9.22 4.27
N LEU A 317 26.07 -8.81 5.38
CA LEU A 317 25.49 -9.01 6.70
C LEU A 317 24.33 -8.04 6.93
N SER A 318 23.20 -8.59 7.40
CA SER A 318 22.09 -7.78 7.87
C SER A 318 22.51 -6.95 9.08
N ARG A 319 22.17 -5.65 9.09
CA ARG A 319 22.36 -4.77 10.25
C ARG A 319 21.51 -5.19 11.46
N SER A 320 20.44 -5.96 11.22
CA SER A 320 19.58 -6.50 12.27
C SER A 320 20.21 -7.77 12.86
N ARG A 321 20.62 -7.71 14.13
CA ARG A 321 21.24 -8.83 14.84
C ARG A 321 20.36 -10.09 14.88
N PRO A 322 19.04 -10.02 15.15
CA PRO A 322 18.18 -11.19 15.10
C PRO A 322 18.13 -11.83 13.72
N VAL A 323 18.02 -11.02 12.66
CA VAL A 323 17.98 -11.51 11.27
C VAL A 323 19.31 -12.17 10.89
N ALA A 324 20.44 -11.55 11.27
CA ALA A 324 21.76 -12.12 11.04
C ALA A 324 21.98 -13.44 11.81
N ALA A 325 21.52 -13.53 13.05
CA ALA A 325 21.63 -14.74 13.87
C ALA A 325 20.78 -15.88 13.29
N LYS A 326 19.54 -15.60 12.87
CA LYS A 326 18.65 -16.57 12.22
C LYS A 326 19.21 -17.05 10.88
N ALA A 327 19.75 -16.13 10.06
CA ALA A 327 20.42 -16.47 8.81
C ALA A 327 21.64 -17.39 9.06
N LYS A 328 22.44 -17.11 10.09
CA LYS A 328 23.56 -17.96 10.50
C LYS A 328 23.09 -19.35 10.95
N GLN A 329 22.03 -19.43 11.75
CA GLN A 329 21.45 -20.71 12.17
C GLN A 329 20.94 -21.52 10.99
N ALA A 330 20.18 -20.90 10.07
CA ALA A 330 19.69 -21.54 8.85
C ALA A 330 20.83 -22.04 7.96
N HIS A 331 21.92 -21.27 7.84
CA HIS A 331 23.09 -21.74 7.12
C HIS A 331 23.73 -22.96 7.79
N LEU A 332 23.90 -22.94 9.11
CA LEU A 332 24.46 -24.08 9.84
C LEU A 332 23.58 -25.33 9.74
N THR A 333 22.25 -25.19 9.73
CA THR A 333 21.35 -26.33 9.52
C THR A 333 21.47 -26.88 8.10
N THR A 334 21.55 -26.02 7.07
CA THR A 334 21.80 -26.46 5.69
C THR A 334 23.14 -27.20 5.55
N LEU A 335 24.22 -26.72 6.17
CA LEU A 335 25.52 -27.40 6.15
C LEU A 335 25.46 -28.78 6.84
N LYS A 336 24.80 -28.86 8.00
CA LYS A 336 24.60 -30.13 8.71
C LYS A 336 23.81 -31.13 7.86
N HIS A 337 22.78 -30.65 7.15
CA HIS A 337 22.01 -31.48 6.23
C HIS A 337 22.88 -31.95 5.05
N ILE A 338 23.64 -31.05 4.40
CA ILE A 338 24.55 -31.41 3.29
C ILE A 338 25.57 -32.47 3.74
N GLN A 339 26.12 -32.35 4.94
CA GLN A 339 27.08 -33.31 5.50
C GLN A 339 26.45 -34.61 6.01
N ALA A 340 25.12 -34.69 6.11
CA ALA A 340 24.44 -35.90 6.58
C ALA A 340 24.56 -37.05 5.57
N PRO A 341 24.70 -38.30 6.05
CA PRO A 341 24.77 -39.49 5.19
C PRO A 341 23.43 -39.73 4.48
N TRP A 342 23.49 -40.37 3.30
CA TRP A 342 22.40 -40.47 2.32
C TRP A 342 21.07 -41.03 2.87
N TRP A 343 21.12 -41.94 3.84
CA TRP A 343 19.94 -42.55 4.46
C TRP A 343 19.13 -41.59 5.36
N LYS A 344 19.75 -40.51 5.86
CA LYS A 344 19.04 -39.43 6.56
C LYS A 344 18.38 -38.42 5.60
N LYS A 345 18.68 -38.53 4.31
CA LYS A 345 18.12 -37.70 3.22
C LYS A 345 17.03 -38.43 2.43
N LEU A 346 16.67 -39.65 2.84
CA LEU A 346 15.58 -40.39 2.22
C LEU A 346 14.23 -39.87 2.74
N GLY A 347 13.42 -39.30 1.84
CA GLY A 347 12.08 -38.80 2.14
C GLY A 347 11.89 -37.29 1.97
N GLU A 348 12.97 -36.53 1.77
CA GLU A 348 12.93 -35.11 1.40
C GLU A 348 13.17 -35.01 -0.11
N GLU A 349 12.14 -34.69 -0.89
CA GLU A 349 12.29 -34.47 -2.34
C GLU A 349 13.17 -33.23 -2.58
N ALA A 350 13.98 -33.25 -3.64
CA ALA A 350 14.97 -32.20 -3.97
C ALA A 350 14.37 -30.80 -4.31
N GLY A 351 13.07 -30.59 -4.05
CA GLY A 351 12.33 -29.34 -4.26
C GLY A 351 11.73 -28.73 -2.99
N ASP A 352 11.82 -29.39 -1.83
CA ASP A 352 11.37 -28.81 -0.57
C ASP A 352 12.44 -27.83 -0.07
N GLU A 353 12.33 -26.57 -0.50
CA GLU A 353 12.93 -25.46 0.25
C GLU A 353 12.53 -25.66 1.71
N MET A 354 13.53 -25.85 2.59
CA MET A 354 13.33 -26.11 4.01
C MET A 354 12.19 -25.24 4.54
N ASP A 355 11.04 -25.86 4.82
CA ASP A 355 9.88 -25.19 5.39
C ASP A 355 10.32 -24.81 6.80
N VAL A 356 10.88 -23.60 6.95
CA VAL A 356 11.06 -22.96 8.25
C VAL A 356 9.68 -23.06 8.90
N PRO A 357 9.53 -23.72 10.06
CA PRO A 357 8.23 -23.94 10.67
C PRO A 357 7.45 -22.62 10.67
N LYS A 358 6.36 -22.56 9.90
CA LYS A 358 5.55 -21.34 9.72
C LYS A 358 5.07 -20.78 11.06
N ASP A 359 4.99 -21.62 12.08
CA ASP A 359 4.65 -21.26 13.44
C ASP A 359 5.70 -20.35 14.12
N GLU A 360 7.00 -20.52 13.86
CA GLU A 360 8.05 -19.66 14.46
C GLU A 360 8.11 -18.27 13.82
N LEU A 361 7.78 -18.15 12.52
CA LEU A 361 7.70 -16.86 11.82
C LEU A 361 6.51 -16.02 12.29
N SER A 362 5.41 -16.66 12.69
CA SER A 362 4.19 -15.97 13.16
C SER A 362 4.34 -15.40 14.56
N VAL A 363 5.07 -16.10 15.44
CA VAL A 363 5.28 -15.71 16.84
C VAL A 363 6.31 -14.57 16.95
N GLU A 364 7.34 -14.53 16.09
CA GLU A 364 8.38 -13.49 16.15
C GLU A 364 8.01 -12.15 15.49
N LEU A 365 7.13 -12.14 14.48
CA LEU A 365 6.59 -10.89 13.92
C LEU A 365 5.74 -10.11 14.93
N GLY A 366 5.15 -10.79 15.91
CA GLY A 366 4.42 -10.18 17.02
C GLY A 366 5.34 -9.57 18.10
N THR A 367 6.54 -10.12 18.30
CA THR A 367 7.47 -9.68 19.35
C THR A 367 8.50 -8.66 18.88
N LEU A 368 8.81 -8.61 17.58
CA LEU A 368 9.67 -7.58 16.98
C LEU A 368 9.02 -6.19 16.90
N PHE A 369 7.71 -6.08 17.18
CA PHE A 369 6.95 -4.83 17.15
C PHE A 369 6.54 -4.33 18.56
N ILE A 370 7.40 -4.54 19.57
CA ILE A 370 7.25 -3.88 20.88
C ILE A 370 8.19 -2.65 20.90
N GLY A 371 7.91 -1.71 20.00
CA GLY A 371 8.50 -0.38 20.00
C GLY A 371 7.70 0.56 20.88
N GLY A 372 8.07 0.61 22.17
CA GLY A 372 7.89 1.76 23.07
C GLY A 372 6.56 2.51 23.06
N THR A 373 5.54 1.98 23.75
CA THR A 373 4.53 2.83 24.41
C THR A 373 5.01 3.11 25.84
N LYS A 374 5.52 4.31 26.10
CA LYS A 374 5.60 4.82 27.48
C LYS A 374 4.16 5.05 27.99
N PRO A 375 3.82 4.64 29.23
CA PRO A 375 2.53 4.96 29.84
C PRO A 375 2.49 6.45 30.25
N PRO A 376 1.29 7.01 30.50
CA PRO A 376 0.97 8.44 30.33
C PRO A 376 1.73 9.40 31.27
#